data_AF-A0A940V711-F1
#
_entry.id   AF-A0A940V711-F1
#
_cell.length_a   1.000
_cell.length_b   1.000
_cell.length_c   1.000
_cell.angle_alpha   90.00
_cell.angle_beta   90.00
_cell.angle_gamma   90.00
#
_symmetry.space_group_name_H-M   'P 1'
#
loop_
_entity.id
_entity.type
_entity.pdbx_description
1 polymer ?
#
loop_
_entity_poly.entity_id
_entity_poly.type
_entity_poly.pdbx_seq_one_letter_code
_entity_poly.pdbx_strand_id
1 'polypeptide(L)'
;MIPPISIPDRHIDTIVKYTQKIANELNVIGLMNMQYAIANDHVYVLEANPRASRTVPLVSKICNVSMARIATEIMLASVTGKKFPV
;
A
#
# COMPACT_ATOMS: atom_id res chain seq x y z
N MET A 1 6.53 -13.54 6.15
CA MET A 1 5.78 -14.26 5.09
C MET A 1 4.66 -13.35 4.61
N ILE A 2 4.18 -13.53 3.37
CA ILE A 2 2.96 -12.89 2.87
C ILE A 2 1.93 -14.01 2.67
N PRO A 3 0.80 -14.02 3.40
CA PRO A 3 0.40 -13.07 4.45
C PRO A 3 1.25 -13.20 5.74
N PRO A 4 1.23 -12.19 6.63
CA PRO A 4 1.89 -12.28 7.92
C PRO A 4 1.25 -13.38 8.79
N ILE A 5 2.07 -14.19 9.47
CA ILE A 5 1.60 -15.29 10.33
C ILE A 5 1.59 -14.90 11.81
N SER A 6 2.54 -14.06 12.22
CA SER A 6 2.83 -13.78 13.64
C SER A 6 2.34 -12.42 14.11
N ILE A 7 1.60 -11.68 13.29
CA ILE A 7 1.11 -10.33 13.61
C ILE A 7 -0.37 -10.46 14.04
N PRO A 8 -0.72 -10.09 15.29
CA PRO A 8 -2.10 -10.04 15.74
C PRO A 8 -2.99 -9.11 14.89
N ASP A 9 -4.25 -9.47 14.69
CA ASP A 9 -5.21 -8.73 13.85
C ASP A 9 -5.32 -7.25 14.23
N ARG A 10 -5.34 -6.93 15.53
CA ARG A 10 -5.38 -5.53 16.00
C ARG A 10 -4.22 -4.66 15.50
N HIS A 11 -3.04 -5.24 15.30
CA HIS A 11 -1.90 -4.50 14.73
C HIS A 11 -2.05 -4.37 13.22
N ILE A 12 -2.61 -5.38 12.54
CA ILE A 12 -2.94 -5.31 11.11
C ILE A 12 -3.96 -4.18 10.88
N ASP A 13 -5.03 -4.12 11.67
CA ASP A 13 -6.04 -3.06 11.60
C ASP A 13 -5.43 -1.68 11.80
N THR A 14 -4.52 -1.56 12.77
CA THR A 14 -3.78 -0.31 13.03
C THR A 14 -2.91 0.08 11.83
N ILE A 15 -2.18 -0.87 11.25
CA ILE A 15 -1.34 -0.67 10.06
C ILE A 15 -2.19 -0.22 8.87
N VAL A 16 -3.35 -0.84 8.64
CA VAL A 16 -4.27 -0.46 7.56
C VAL A 16 -4.78 0.97 7.77
N LYS A 17 -5.24 1.30 8.99
CA LYS A 17 -5.72 2.64 9.34
C LYS A 17 -4.66 3.71 9.15
N TYR A 18 -3.42 3.46 9.60
CA TYR A 18 -2.31 4.38 9.41
C TYR A 18 -1.95 4.55 7.93
N THR A 19 -1.90 3.45 7.17
CA THR A 19 -1.60 3.48 5.74
C THR A 19 -2.61 4.32 4.98
N GLN A 20 -3.92 4.17 5.26
CA GLN A 20 -4.97 4.97 4.63
C GLN A 20 -4.85 6.45 4.99
N LYS A 21 -4.68 6.78 6.28
CA LYS A 21 -4.54 8.16 6.73
C LYS A 21 -3.34 8.85 6.07
N ILE A 22 -2.20 8.17 6.01
CA ILE A 22 -0.96 8.71 5.43
C ILE A 22 -1.09 8.84 3.92
N ALA A 23 -1.70 7.86 3.22
CA ALA A 23 -1.92 7.94 1.79
C ALA A 23 -2.76 9.17 1.40
N ASN A 24 -3.82 9.43 2.17
CA ASN A 24 -4.70 10.57 1.95
C ASN A 24 -3.97 11.90 2.23
N GLU A 25 -3.26 12.01 3.34
CA GLU A 25 -2.54 13.24 3.71
C GLU A 25 -1.41 13.57 2.72
N LEU A 26 -0.72 12.54 2.21
CA LEU A 26 0.33 12.69 1.20
C LEU A 26 -0.22 12.83 -0.24
N ASN A 27 -1.55 12.83 -0.41
CA ASN A 27 -2.22 12.89 -1.72
C ASN A 27 -1.65 11.87 -2.72
N VAL A 28 -1.45 10.63 -2.25
CA VAL A 28 -0.87 9.56 -3.08
C VAL A 28 -1.82 9.20 -4.21
N ILE A 29 -1.33 9.29 -5.45
CA ILE A 29 -2.00 8.78 -6.63
C ILE A 29 -1.18 7.62 -7.19
N GLY A 30 -1.72 6.40 -7.13
CA GLY A 30 -1.04 5.19 -7.60
C GLY A 30 -0.50 4.31 -6.45
N LEU A 31 0.82 4.15 -6.34
CA LEU A 31 1.45 3.25 -5.36
C LEU A 31 2.17 4.02 -4.25
N MET A 32 2.06 3.48 -3.03
CA MET A 32 2.88 3.86 -1.89
C MET A 32 3.36 2.60 -1.18
N ASN A 33 4.60 2.65 -0.69
CA ASN A 33 5.19 1.64 0.17
C ASN A 33 5.40 2.20 1.58
N MET A 34 4.86 1.49 2.56
CA MET A 34 5.00 1.83 3.99
C MET A 34 5.92 0.83 4.67
N GLN A 35 6.75 1.32 5.60
CA GLN A 35 7.52 0.48 6.52
C GLN A 35 7.11 0.76 7.96
N TYR A 36 6.86 -0.31 8.72
CA TYR A 36 6.41 -0.26 10.11
C TYR A 36 7.34 -1.07 11.01
N ALA A 37 7.35 -0.72 12.29
CA ALA A 37 7.91 -1.54 13.37
C ALA A 37 6.83 -1.81 14.42
N ILE A 38 6.84 -3.01 15.00
CA ILE A 38 5.99 -3.36 16.15
C ILE A 38 6.92 -3.63 17.33
N ALA A 39 6.77 -2.84 18.39
CA ALA A 39 7.58 -2.97 19.60
C ALA A 39 6.74 -2.61 20.83
N ASN A 40 6.90 -3.38 21.91
CA ASN A 40 6.16 -3.18 23.16
C ASN A 40 4.66 -3.00 22.92
N ASP A 41 4.09 -3.82 22.03
CA ASP A 41 2.67 -3.80 21.70
C ASP A 41 2.15 -2.55 20.98
N HIS A 42 3.05 -1.76 20.39
CA HIS A 42 2.73 -0.54 19.66
C HIS A 42 3.24 -0.61 18.22
N VAL A 43 2.45 -0.05 17.29
CA VAL A 43 2.80 0.08 15.87
C VAL A 43 3.43 1.45 15.63
N TYR A 44 4.65 1.46 15.10
CA TYR A 44 5.41 2.64 14.74
C TYR A 44 5.58 2.71 13.22
N VAL A 45 5.48 3.92 12.66
CA VAL A 45 5.81 4.20 11.26
C VAL A 45 7.31 4.49 11.18
N LEU A 46 8.01 3.83 10.27
CA LEU A 46 9.43 4.10 10.00
C LEU A 46 9.58 5.06 8.81
N GLU A 47 8.94 4.73 7.69
CA GLU A 47 8.96 5.55 6.48
C GLU A 47 7.73 5.32 5.59
N ALA A 48 7.44 6.33 4.77
CA ALA A 48 6.41 6.31 3.75
C ALA A 48 7.03 6.75 2.41
N ASN A 49 7.01 5.87 1.42
CA ASN A 49 7.53 6.13 0.09
C ASN A 49 6.36 6.18 -0.90
N PRO A 50 5.90 7.36 -1.37
CA PRO A 50 4.81 7.49 -2.35
C PRO A 50 5.29 7.15 -3.78
N ARG A 51 5.83 5.95 -3.95
CA ARG A 51 6.33 5.41 -5.21
C ARG A 51 6.27 3.88 -5.20
N ALA A 52 6.40 3.29 -6.38
CA ALA A 52 6.64 1.85 -6.49
C ALA A 52 7.92 1.44 -5.75
N SER A 53 7.85 0.34 -5.01
CA SER A 53 8.99 -0.29 -4.37
C SER A 53 9.42 -1.54 -5.13
N ARG A 54 10.61 -2.04 -4.79
CA ARG A 54 11.16 -3.29 -5.35
C ARG A 54 10.32 -4.54 -5.05
N THR A 55 9.38 -4.47 -4.10
CA THR A 55 8.53 -5.62 -3.72
C THR A 55 7.28 -5.74 -4.58
N VAL A 56 6.90 -4.71 -5.34
CA VAL A 56 5.67 -4.69 -6.15
C VAL A 56 5.54 -5.88 -7.11
N PRO A 57 6.59 -6.31 -7.85
CA PRO A 57 6.46 -7.45 -8.77
C PRO A 57 6.15 -8.77 -8.05
N LEU A 58 6.77 -8.99 -6.89
CA LEU A 58 6.55 -10.20 -6.08
C LEU A 58 5.13 -10.22 -5.53
N VAL A 59 4.70 -9.13 -4.89
CA VAL A 59 3.36 -9.05 -4.28
C VAL A 59 2.27 -9.14 -5.35
N SER A 60 2.47 -8.51 -6.51
CA SER A 60 1.54 -8.60 -7.64
C SER A 60 1.30 -10.04 -8.08
N LYS A 61 2.38 -10.85 -8.14
CA LYS A 61 2.30 -12.26 -8.53
C LYS A 61 1.64 -13.13 -7.46
N ILE A 62 1.98 -12.92 -6.19
CA ILE A 62 1.40 -13.66 -5.06
C ILE A 62 -0.11 -13.39 -4.94
N CYS A 63 -0.52 -12.11 -5.04
CA CYS A 63 -1.92 -11.72 -4.90
C CYS A 63 -2.73 -11.90 -6.18
N ASN A 64 -2.11 -12.27 -7.30
CA ASN A 64 -2.73 -12.30 -8.62
C ASN A 64 -3.40 -10.97 -9.02
N VAL A 65 -2.74 -9.84 -8.70
CA VAL A 65 -3.20 -8.48 -9.00
C VAL A 65 -2.08 -7.74 -9.71
N SER A 66 -2.37 -7.20 -10.89
CA SER A 66 -1.39 -6.40 -11.66
C SER A 66 -1.27 -4.98 -11.08
N MET A 67 -0.61 -4.85 -9.92
CA MET A 67 -0.57 -3.60 -9.16
C MET A 67 0.06 -2.45 -9.93
N ALA A 68 1.16 -2.71 -10.65
CA ALA A 68 1.83 -1.68 -11.46
C ALA A 68 0.93 -1.16 -12.60
N ARG A 69 0.18 -2.04 -13.26
CA ARG A 69 -0.76 -1.65 -14.32
C ARG A 69 -1.89 -0.80 -13.75
N ILE A 70 -2.52 -1.26 -12.67
CA ILE A 70 -3.62 -0.55 -12.00
C ILE A 70 -3.16 0.83 -11.52
N ALA A 71 -1.98 0.92 -10.93
CA ALA A 71 -1.42 2.18 -10.49
C ALA A 71 -1.20 3.18 -11.63
N THR A 72 -0.64 2.71 -12.76
CA THR A 72 -0.49 3.52 -13.96
C THR A 72 -1.84 3.99 -14.50
N GLU A 73 -2.85 3.12 -14.50
CA GLU A 73 -4.22 3.48 -14.92
C GLU A 73 -4.84 4.54 -14.00
N ILE A 74 -4.68 4.42 -12.68
CA ILE A 74 -5.12 5.42 -11.70
C ILE A 74 -4.42 6.76 -11.95
N MET A 75 -3.09 6.75 -12.14
CA MET A 75 -2.32 7.97 -12.41
C MET A 75 -2.76 8.67 -13.71
N LEU A 76 -3.14 7.90 -14.74
CA LEU A 76 -3.57 8.43 -16.04
C LEU A 76 -5.07 8.75 -16.11
N ALA A 77 -5.86 8.45 -15.08
CA ALA A 77 -7.31 8.63 -15.09
C ALA A 77 -7.71 10.10 -15.34
N SER A 78 -6.97 11.05 -14.75
CA SER A 78 -7.21 12.49 -14.94
C SER A 78 -6.96 12.97 -16.38
N VAL A 79 -6.02 12.33 -17.08
CA VAL A 79 -5.64 12.69 -18.46
C VAL A 79 -6.53 12.00 -19.49
N THR A 80 -6.88 10.73 -19.24
CA THR A 80 -7.58 9.89 -20.21
C THR A 80 -9.11 9.99 -20.13
N GLY A 81 -9.65 10.54 -19.04
CA GLY A 81 -11.10 10.66 -18.81
C GLY A 81 -11.81 9.31 -18.67
N LYS A 82 -11.07 8.20 -18.65
CA LYS A 82 -11.60 6.85 -18.51
C LYS A 82 -11.90 6.58 -17.04
N LYS A 83 -13.13 6.15 -16.74
CA LYS A 83 -13.49 5.56 -15.46
C LYS A 83 -12.99 4.12 -15.43
N PHE A 84 -12.18 3.77 -14.44
CA PHE A 84 -11.59 2.45 -14.31
C PHE A 84 -12.25 1.66 -13.16
N PRO A 85 -12.27 0.32 -13.25
CA PRO A 85 -13.20 -0.53 -12.50
C PRO A 85 -12.80 -0.83 -11.05
N VAL A 86 -12.02 0.03 -10.39
CA VAL A 86 -11.82 -0.03 -8.94
C VAL A 86 -12.74 0.93 -8.22
#